data_AF-A0AAW6NIC4-F1
#
_entry.id   AF-A0AAW6NIC4-F1
#
_cell.length_a   1.000
_cell.length_b   1.000
_cell.length_c   1.000
_cell.angle_alpha   90.00
_cell.angle_beta   90.00
_cell.angle_gamma   90.00
#
_symmetry.space_group_name_H-M   'P 1'
#
loop_
_entity.id
_entity.type
_entity.pdbx_description
1 polymer ?
#
loop_
_entity_poly.entity_id
_entity_poly.type
_entity_poly.pdbx_seq_one_letter_code
_entity_poly.pdbx_strand_id
1 'polypeptide(L)'
;FGETLTLMEADKRTPNEAPELSYRSDMDEKTYIPENLYIIGTMNIADRSLALLDLALRRRFAFIDLKPEFNDAWKKWVNQRFNVSLETLALIESKLTALNEKLSRDAALGPQFCIGHSYVTPPAGLKIDDGMAWYEQVVETEICPLLAEYWFDAPEKVQDSRKELLSV
;
A
#
# COMPACT_ATOMS: atom_id res chain seq x y z
N PHE A 1 4.30 -11.74 18.52
CA PHE A 1 5.45 -11.33 19.34
C PHE A 1 5.12 -11.64 20.80
N GLY A 2 5.73 -12.69 21.35
CA GLY A 2 5.55 -13.09 22.76
C GLY A 2 6.63 -12.45 23.62
N GLU A 3 7.54 -13.28 24.12
CA GLU A 3 8.66 -12.88 25.00
C GLU A 3 9.65 -11.92 24.34
N THR A 4 9.73 -11.91 23.01
CA THR A 4 10.62 -11.04 22.23
C THR A 4 10.04 -9.65 21.95
N LEU A 5 8.78 -9.37 22.34
CA LEU A 5 8.14 -8.09 22.05
C LEU A 5 8.93 -6.91 22.63
N THR A 6 9.39 -7.02 23.88
CA THR A 6 10.19 -5.99 24.54
C THR A 6 11.54 -5.76 23.87
N LEU A 7 12.16 -6.83 23.35
CA LEU A 7 13.45 -6.80 22.67
C LEU A 7 13.42 -6.11 21.29
N MET A 8 12.22 -5.76 20.80
CA MET A 8 12.11 -5.00 19.55
C MET A 8 12.56 -3.55 19.72
N GLU A 9 12.51 -3.02 20.95
CA GLU A 9 13.01 -1.69 21.30
C GLU A 9 14.54 -1.65 21.13
N ALA A 10 15.05 -0.61 20.47
CA ALA A 10 16.45 -0.56 20.05
C ALA A 10 17.43 -0.59 21.22
N ASP A 11 17.07 0.04 22.34
CA ASP A 11 17.84 0.09 23.59
C ASP A 11 17.80 -1.21 24.40
N LYS A 12 16.93 -2.16 24.03
CA LYS A 12 16.73 -3.43 24.74
C LYS A 12 17.31 -4.65 24.03
N ARG A 13 18.11 -4.42 22.97
CA ARG A 13 18.74 -5.46 22.14
C ARG A 13 20.09 -5.94 22.66
N THR A 14 20.20 -6.07 23.97
CA THR A 14 21.47 -6.41 24.63
C THR A 14 21.37 -7.72 25.39
N PRO A 15 22.50 -8.44 25.60
CA PRO A 15 22.53 -9.64 26.42
C PRO A 15 21.99 -9.44 27.85
N ASN A 16 22.08 -8.22 28.40
CA ASN A 16 21.62 -7.92 29.75
C ASN A 16 20.09 -7.90 29.86
N GLU A 17 19.40 -7.59 28.77
CA GLU A 17 17.95 -7.55 28.67
C GLU A 17 17.36 -8.89 28.17
N ALA A 18 18.21 -9.89 27.93
CA ALA A 18 17.82 -11.17 27.34
C ALA A 18 16.89 -11.97 28.28
N PRO A 19 15.61 -12.19 27.91
CA PRO A 19 14.71 -13.04 28.67
C PRO A 19 15.08 -14.52 28.55
N GLU A 20 14.56 -15.28 29.50
CA GLU A 20 14.45 -16.73 29.42
C GLU A 20 13.19 -17.07 28.61
N LEU A 21 13.32 -17.94 27.61
CA LEU A 21 12.19 -18.35 26.79
C LEU A 21 11.37 -19.47 27.47
N SER A 22 10.07 -19.50 27.24
CA SER A 22 9.16 -20.54 27.77
C SER A 22 9.57 -21.96 27.35
N TYR A 23 10.18 -22.09 26.17
CA TYR A 23 10.66 -23.36 25.61
C TYR A 23 12.17 -23.27 25.39
N ARG A 24 12.93 -23.44 26.46
CA ARG A 24 14.39 -23.47 26.46
C ARG A 24 14.94 -24.89 26.54
N SER A 25 16.07 -25.14 25.90
CA SER A 25 16.76 -26.43 25.96
C SER A 25 17.58 -26.56 27.24
N ASP A 26 18.18 -25.45 27.68
CA ASP A 26 18.97 -25.36 28.91
C ASP A 26 18.38 -24.32 29.88
N MET A 27 18.51 -24.55 31.18
CA MET A 27 17.98 -23.63 32.21
C MET A 27 18.63 -22.25 32.19
N ASP A 28 19.86 -22.10 31.69
CA ASP A 28 20.57 -20.82 31.61
C ASP A 28 20.51 -20.19 30.21
N GLU A 29 19.74 -20.77 29.27
CA GLU A 29 19.62 -20.28 27.91
C GLU A 29 18.83 -18.97 27.87
N LYS A 30 19.50 -17.90 27.45
CA LYS A 30 18.93 -16.57 27.24
C LYS A 30 18.97 -16.20 25.76
N THR A 31 17.91 -15.55 25.28
CA THR A 31 17.81 -15.13 23.88
C THR A 31 17.56 -13.64 23.79
N TYR A 32 18.28 -12.94 22.92
CA TYR A 32 18.04 -11.52 22.63
C TYR A 32 18.04 -11.26 21.12
N ILE A 33 17.45 -10.13 20.71
CA ILE A 33 17.48 -9.68 19.32
C ILE A 33 18.81 -8.94 19.10
N PRO A 34 19.62 -9.29 18.10
CA PRO A 34 20.88 -8.60 17.84
C PRO A 34 20.64 -7.22 17.20
N GLU A 35 21.56 -6.28 17.45
CA GLU A 35 21.45 -4.89 16.97
C GLU A 35 21.40 -4.78 15.44
N ASN A 36 22.02 -5.71 14.73
CA ASN A 36 22.06 -5.74 13.26
C ASN A 36 20.81 -6.35 12.60
N LEU A 37 19.79 -6.76 13.37
CA LEU A 37 18.52 -7.25 12.84
C LEU A 37 17.52 -6.10 12.67
N TYR A 38 17.05 -5.86 11.45
CA TYR A 38 15.98 -4.90 11.18
C TYR A 38 14.68 -5.62 10.86
N ILE A 39 13.57 -5.13 11.41
CA ILE A 39 12.23 -5.68 11.16
C ILE A 39 11.46 -4.63 10.38
N ILE A 40 11.13 -4.95 9.13
CA ILE A 40 10.33 -4.10 8.25
C ILE A 40 8.99 -4.80 8.04
N GLY A 41 7.93 -4.21 8.58
CA GLY A 41 6.56 -4.69 8.38
C GLY A 41 5.83 -3.82 7.35
N THR A 42 5.06 -4.46 6.48
CA THR A 42 4.12 -3.77 5.59
C THR A 42 2.71 -3.97 6.12
N MET A 43 1.92 -2.91 6.20
CA MET A 43 0.54 -2.96 6.69
C MET A 43 -0.40 -2.35 5.63
N ASN A 44 -1.46 -3.08 5.28
CA ASN A 44 -2.54 -2.50 4.49
C ASN A 44 -3.42 -1.63 5.41
N ILE A 45 -3.42 -0.32 5.16
CA ILE A 45 -4.18 0.66 5.96
C ILE A 45 -5.67 0.73 5.60
N ALA A 46 -6.08 0.23 4.44
CA ALA A 46 -7.49 0.19 4.04
C ALA A 46 -8.29 -0.86 4.83
N ASP A 47 -7.60 -1.91 5.30
CA ASP A 47 -8.21 -3.00 6.05
C ASP A 47 -8.41 -2.61 7.53
N ARG A 48 -9.64 -2.22 7.88
CA ARG A 48 -10.02 -1.87 9.25
C ARG A 48 -10.00 -3.04 10.22
N SER A 49 -10.00 -4.30 9.75
CA SER A 49 -9.95 -5.48 10.64
C SER A 49 -8.61 -5.61 11.36
N LEU A 50 -7.54 -5.03 10.78
CA LEU A 50 -6.18 -5.01 11.33
C LEU A 50 -5.92 -3.82 12.26
N ALA A 51 -6.87 -2.88 12.40
CA ALA A 51 -6.70 -1.66 13.19
C ALA A 51 -6.54 -1.90 14.71
N LEU A 52 -6.87 -3.13 15.16
CA LEU A 52 -6.67 -3.64 16.53
C LEU A 52 -5.22 -4.07 16.81
N LEU A 53 -4.25 -3.64 16.01
CA LEU A 53 -2.84 -3.78 16.36
C LEU A 53 -2.59 -3.12 17.73
N ASP A 54 -2.21 -3.96 18.70
CA ASP A 54 -2.03 -3.57 20.11
C ASP A 54 -1.18 -2.29 20.20
N LEU A 55 -1.62 -1.34 21.03
CA LEU A 55 -0.87 -0.12 21.34
C LEU A 55 0.57 -0.44 21.80
N ALA A 56 0.78 -1.61 22.42
CA ALA A 56 2.10 -2.12 22.77
C ALA A 56 3.01 -2.37 21.55
N LEU A 57 2.47 -2.89 20.45
CA LEU A 57 3.23 -3.09 19.22
C LEU A 57 3.50 -1.76 18.54
N ARG A 58 2.50 -0.86 18.47
CA ARG A 58 2.65 0.44 17.81
C ARG A 58 3.79 1.30 18.38
N ARG A 59 4.06 1.22 19.69
CA ARG A 59 5.17 1.96 20.32
C ARG A 59 6.58 1.47 19.94
N ARG A 60 6.69 0.32 19.26
CA ARG A 60 7.96 -0.34 18.95
C ARG A 60 8.35 -0.30 17.48
N PHE A 61 7.52 0.34 16.66
CA PHE A 61 7.77 0.57 15.25
C PHE A 61 7.74 2.07 14.96
N ALA A 62 8.60 2.50 14.05
CA ALA A 62 8.39 3.75 13.34
C ALA A 62 7.36 3.49 12.23
N PHE A 63 6.28 4.25 12.22
CA PHE A 63 5.27 4.18 11.17
C PHE A 63 5.60 5.20 10.09
N ILE A 64 5.72 4.72 8.85
CA ILE A 64 5.97 5.53 7.68
C ILE A 64 4.81 5.29 6.72
N ASP A 65 4.00 6.32 6.49
CA ASP A 65 2.88 6.23 5.57
C ASP A 65 3.38 6.33 4.13
N LEU A 66 3.04 5.33 3.32
CA LEU A 66 3.29 5.32 1.89
C LEU A 66 2.04 5.75 1.15
N LYS A 67 2.16 6.78 0.30
CA LYS A 67 1.06 7.29 -0.52
C LYS A 67 1.19 6.78 -1.96
N PRO A 68 0.07 6.61 -2.69
CA PRO A 68 0.15 6.37 -4.12
C PRO A 68 0.85 7.53 -4.82
N GLU A 69 1.90 7.24 -5.59
CA GLU A 69 2.59 8.22 -6.42
C GLU A 69 2.60 7.79 -7.89
N PHE A 70 2.27 8.73 -8.77
CA PHE A 70 2.30 8.59 -10.24
C PHE A 70 3.40 9.48 -10.85
N ASN A 71 4.54 9.57 -10.16
CA ASN A 71 5.60 10.54 -10.42
C ASN A 71 6.41 10.26 -11.71
N ASP A 72 7.39 11.12 -12.01
CA ASP A 72 8.26 10.97 -13.20
C ASP A 72 9.06 9.66 -13.23
N ALA A 73 9.42 9.10 -12.07
CA ALA A 73 10.12 7.82 -12.01
C ALA A 73 9.21 6.67 -12.47
N TRP A 74 7.95 6.67 -12.01
CA TRP A 74 6.93 5.72 -12.48
C TRP A 74 6.70 5.86 -13.99
N LYS A 75 6.47 7.08 -14.49
CA LYS A 75 6.24 7.33 -15.93
C LYS A 75 7.39 6.83 -16.79
N LYS A 76 8.63 7.15 -16.41
CA LYS A 76 9.84 6.68 -17.12
C LYS A 76 9.94 5.16 -17.12
N TRP A 77 9.67 4.53 -15.98
CA TRP A 77 9.74 3.07 -15.86
C TRP A 77 8.71 2.37 -16.75
N VAL A 78 7.45 2.82 -16.73
CA VAL A 78 6.38 2.22 -17.55
C VAL A 78 6.65 2.44 -19.04
N ASN A 79 7.04 3.65 -19.44
CA ASN A 79 7.37 3.96 -20.82
C ASN A 79 8.52 3.08 -21.36
N GLN A 80 9.60 2.94 -20.61
CA GLN A 80 10.78 2.17 -21.03
C GLN A 80 10.52 0.65 -21.12
N ARG A 81 9.63 0.12 -20.27
CA ARG A 81 9.40 -1.33 -20.15
C ARG A 81 8.22 -1.82 -20.97
N PHE A 82 7.21 -0.98 -21.18
CA PHE A 82 5.93 -1.38 -21.78
C PHE A 82 5.52 -0.51 -22.96
N ASN A 83 6.36 0.46 -23.36
CA ASN A 83 6.14 1.31 -24.54
C ASN A 83 4.84 2.15 -24.48
N VAL A 84 4.29 2.38 -23.28
CA VAL A 84 3.17 3.31 -23.08
C VAL A 84 3.69 4.74 -23.21
N SER A 85 3.01 5.58 -24.00
CA SER A 85 3.46 6.96 -24.27
C SER A 85 3.48 7.82 -22.99
N LEU A 86 4.41 8.78 -22.90
CA LEU A 86 4.45 9.72 -21.76
C LEU A 86 3.21 10.60 -21.66
N GLU A 87 2.55 10.90 -22.80
CA GLU A 87 1.29 11.63 -22.85
C GLU A 87 0.16 10.83 -22.19
N THR A 88 0.02 9.56 -22.57
CA THR A 88 -0.91 8.62 -21.93
C THR A 88 -0.66 8.52 -20.43
N LEU A 89 0.61 8.40 -20.02
CA LEU A 89 0.95 8.27 -18.60
C LEU A 89 0.67 9.55 -17.81
N ALA A 90 0.86 10.74 -18.40
CA ALA A 90 0.49 12.01 -17.79
C ALA A 90 -1.03 12.15 -17.64
N LEU A 91 -1.81 11.66 -18.61
CA LEU A 91 -3.27 11.61 -18.52
C LEU A 91 -3.72 10.69 -17.37
N ILE A 92 -3.12 9.50 -17.26
CA ILE A 92 -3.40 8.55 -16.17
C ILE A 92 -3.07 9.16 -14.81
N GLU A 93 -1.89 9.80 -14.68
CA GLU A 93 -1.49 10.51 -13.46
C GLU A 93 -2.53 11.57 -13.07
N SER A 94 -2.95 12.42 -14.00
CA SER A 94 -3.94 13.46 -13.76
C SER A 94 -5.27 12.88 -13.27
N LYS A 95 -5.78 11.87 -13.97
CA LYS A 95 -7.08 11.23 -13.66
C LYS A 95 -7.07 10.51 -12.32
N LEU A 96 -6.04 9.73 -12.03
CA LEU A 96 -5.95 8.99 -10.76
C LEU A 96 -5.63 9.91 -9.57
N THR A 97 -4.89 11.00 -9.80
CA THR A 97 -4.67 12.03 -8.77
C THR A 97 -5.99 12.70 -8.42
N ALA A 98 -6.79 13.11 -9.40
CA ALA A 98 -8.11 13.69 -9.17
C ALA A 98 -9.07 12.73 -8.45
N LEU A 99 -9.07 11.44 -8.83
CA LEU A 99 -9.83 10.42 -8.12
C LEU A 99 -9.37 10.28 -6.66
N ASN A 100 -8.06 10.21 -6.43
CA ASN A 100 -7.50 10.08 -5.08
C ASN A 100 -7.80 11.31 -4.20
N GLU A 101 -7.84 12.51 -4.77
CA GLU A 101 -8.31 13.69 -4.04
C GLU A 101 -9.77 13.57 -3.60
N LYS A 102 -10.64 13.01 -4.45
CA LYS A 102 -12.04 12.75 -4.10
C LYS A 102 -12.16 11.73 -2.98
N LEU A 103 -11.49 10.58 -3.12
CA LEU A 103 -11.49 9.50 -2.12
C LEU A 103 -10.92 9.98 -0.77
N SER A 104 -9.85 10.76 -0.80
CA SER A 104 -9.22 11.34 0.39
C SER A 104 -10.13 12.33 1.13
N ARG A 105 -11.00 13.05 0.43
CA ARG A 105 -11.91 14.05 1.02
C ARG A 105 -13.28 13.47 1.36
N ASP A 106 -13.59 12.26 0.92
CA ASP A 106 -14.86 11.60 1.21
C ASP A 106 -14.96 11.25 2.71
N ALA A 107 -16.07 11.64 3.33
CA ALA A 107 -16.29 11.50 4.76
C ALA A 107 -16.44 10.04 5.23
N ALA A 108 -16.89 9.13 4.35
CA ALA A 108 -17.03 7.71 4.69
C ALA A 108 -15.70 6.94 4.51
N LEU A 109 -14.83 7.45 3.64
CA LEU A 109 -13.57 6.81 3.25
C LEU A 109 -12.37 7.47 3.95
N GLY A 110 -11.61 8.30 3.24
CA GLY A 110 -10.37 8.93 3.68
C GLY A 110 -9.13 8.49 2.89
N PRO A 111 -7.95 9.05 3.20
CA PRO A 111 -6.71 8.85 2.44
C PRO A 111 -6.27 7.38 2.29
N GLN A 112 -6.66 6.52 3.22
CA GLN A 112 -6.34 5.09 3.22
C GLN A 112 -7.05 4.30 2.11
N PHE A 113 -8.06 4.90 1.45
CA PHE A 113 -8.78 4.30 0.33
C PHE A 113 -8.27 4.78 -1.04
N CYS A 114 -7.24 5.63 -1.09
CA CYS A 114 -6.66 6.07 -2.35
C CYS A 114 -6.17 4.88 -3.19
N ILE A 115 -6.40 4.95 -4.50
CA ILE A 115 -6.00 3.97 -5.49
C ILE A 115 -4.49 3.98 -5.65
N GLY A 116 -3.87 2.81 -5.45
CA GLY A 116 -2.43 2.60 -5.60
C GLY A 116 -1.99 2.62 -7.07
N HIS A 117 -0.75 3.04 -7.31
CA HIS A 117 -0.14 2.99 -8.64
C HIS A 117 0.08 1.57 -9.17
N SER A 118 -0.06 0.53 -8.33
CA SER A 118 0.03 -0.87 -8.73
C SER A 118 -0.99 -1.24 -9.80
N TYR A 119 -2.21 -0.68 -9.76
CA TYR A 119 -3.25 -0.93 -10.78
C TYR A 119 -2.79 -0.52 -12.18
N VAL A 120 -2.01 0.55 -12.26
CA VAL A 120 -1.45 1.09 -13.51
C VAL A 120 0.07 0.86 -13.60
N THR A 121 0.58 -0.17 -12.93
CA THR A 121 1.96 -0.62 -13.07
C THR A 121 1.92 -2.03 -13.66
N PRO A 122 2.16 -2.17 -14.98
CA PRO A 122 2.07 -3.45 -15.64
C PRO A 122 3.03 -4.49 -15.03
N PRO A 123 2.60 -5.75 -14.84
CA PRO A 123 3.47 -6.81 -14.38
C PRO A 123 4.52 -7.15 -15.44
N ALA A 124 5.68 -7.64 -14.98
CA ALA A 124 6.76 -8.03 -15.88
C ALA A 124 6.28 -9.07 -16.91
N GLY A 125 6.57 -8.82 -18.20
CA GLY A 125 6.22 -9.72 -19.30
C GLY A 125 4.86 -9.43 -19.95
N LEU A 126 4.04 -8.52 -19.41
CA LEU A 126 2.86 -8.03 -20.12
C LEU A 126 3.29 -7.26 -21.38
N LYS A 127 2.63 -7.52 -22.50
CA LYS A 127 2.77 -6.72 -23.72
C LYS A 127 1.57 -5.78 -23.82
N ILE A 128 1.86 -4.50 -24.03
CA ILE A 128 0.84 -3.46 -24.20
C ILE A 128 1.02 -2.89 -25.60
N ASP A 129 0.07 -3.20 -26.48
CA ASP A 129 0.07 -2.69 -27.86
C ASP A 129 -0.54 -1.28 -27.92
N ASP A 130 -1.59 -1.04 -27.12
CA ASP A 130 -2.25 0.26 -26.98
C ASP A 130 -2.37 0.61 -25.49
N GLY A 131 -1.66 1.68 -25.10
CA GLY A 131 -1.63 2.15 -23.72
C GLY A 131 -2.95 2.69 -23.20
N MET A 132 -3.76 3.31 -24.07
CA MET A 132 -5.07 3.83 -23.67
C MET A 132 -6.08 2.69 -23.53
N ALA A 133 -6.12 1.75 -24.49
CA ALA A 133 -7.00 0.59 -24.40
C ALA A 133 -6.66 -0.27 -23.16
N TRP A 134 -5.38 -0.43 -22.84
CA TRP A 134 -4.95 -1.09 -21.61
C TRP A 134 -5.45 -0.35 -20.35
N TYR A 135 -5.30 0.98 -20.30
CA TYR A 135 -5.78 1.76 -19.17
C TYR A 135 -7.31 1.69 -19.00
N GLU A 136 -8.06 1.81 -20.09
CA GLU A 136 -9.52 1.66 -20.07
C GLU A 136 -9.93 0.29 -19.52
N GLN A 137 -9.25 -0.78 -19.95
CA GLN A 137 -9.48 -2.12 -19.43
C GLN A 137 -9.24 -2.17 -17.91
N VAL A 138 -8.11 -1.66 -17.42
CA VAL A 138 -7.80 -1.60 -15.97
C VAL A 138 -8.89 -0.84 -15.21
N VAL A 139 -9.37 0.28 -15.75
CA VAL A 139 -10.44 1.07 -15.14
C VAL A 139 -11.72 0.23 -14.99
N GLU A 140 -12.14 -0.44 -16.05
CA GLU A 140 -13.39 -1.22 -16.07
C GLU A 140 -13.33 -2.49 -15.22
N THR A 141 -12.20 -3.21 -15.27
CA THR A 141 -12.10 -4.55 -14.67
C THR A 141 -11.59 -4.55 -13.24
N GLU A 142 -10.90 -3.50 -12.81
CA GLU A 142 -10.27 -3.47 -11.49
C GLU A 142 -10.67 -2.23 -10.67
N ILE A 143 -10.51 -1.02 -11.22
CA ILE A 143 -10.74 0.21 -10.46
C ILE A 143 -12.25 0.42 -10.19
N CYS A 144 -13.11 0.31 -11.21
CA CYS A 144 -14.55 0.49 -11.04
C CYS A 144 -15.18 -0.52 -10.08
N PRO A 145 -14.88 -1.84 -10.15
CA PRO A 145 -15.33 -2.80 -9.16
C PRO A 145 -14.90 -2.43 -7.74
N LEU A 146 -13.65 -2.01 -7.54
CA LEU A 146 -13.17 -1.56 -6.22
C LEU A 146 -13.94 -0.33 -5.73
N LEU A 147 -14.17 0.66 -6.60
CA LEU A 147 -14.98 1.83 -6.25
C LEU A 147 -16.42 1.45 -5.89
N ALA A 148 -16.98 0.42 -6.52
CA ALA A 148 -18.31 -0.10 -6.17
C ALA A 148 -18.34 -0.77 -4.79
N GLU A 149 -17.23 -1.35 -4.33
CA GLU A 149 -17.10 -1.83 -2.95
C GLU A 149 -16.98 -0.66 -1.95
N TYR A 150 -16.21 0.38 -2.31
CA TYR A 150 -16.02 1.56 -1.45
C TYR A 150 -17.29 2.39 -1.30
N TRP A 151 -18.01 2.62 -2.40
CA TRP A 151 -19.26 3.36 -2.46
C TRP A 151 -20.45 2.42 -2.70
N PHE A 152 -20.55 1.35 -1.89
CA PHE A 152 -21.59 0.33 -2.04
C PHE A 152 -23.03 0.89 -1.98
N ASP A 153 -23.23 2.00 -1.27
CA ASP A 153 -24.50 2.71 -1.11
C ASP A 153 -24.64 3.95 -2.01
N ALA A 154 -23.62 4.27 -2.82
CA ALA A 154 -23.56 5.48 -3.65
C ALA A 154 -23.11 5.15 -5.10
N PRO A 155 -23.90 4.36 -5.86
CA PRO A 155 -23.55 3.94 -7.21
C PRO A 155 -23.36 5.11 -8.19
N GLU A 156 -24.00 6.26 -7.94
CA GLU A 156 -23.82 7.48 -8.72
C GLU A 156 -22.38 8.00 -8.68
N LYS A 157 -21.71 7.94 -7.51
CA LYS A 157 -20.31 8.35 -7.36
C LYS A 157 -19.37 7.47 -8.19
N VAL A 158 -19.69 6.18 -8.27
CA VAL A 158 -18.95 5.21 -9.10
C VAL A 158 -19.12 5.57 -10.58
N GLN A 159 -20.34 5.85 -11.03
CA GLN A 159 -20.61 6.19 -12.43
C GLN A 159 -19.97 7.52 -12.85
N ASP A 160 -20.00 8.54 -11.98
CA ASP A 160 -19.38 9.82 -12.26
C ASP A 160 -17.85 9.69 -12.31
N SER A 161 -17.25 8.98 -11.35
CA SER A 161 -15.81 8.70 -11.36
C SER A 161 -15.40 7.90 -12.59
N ARG A 162 -16.18 6.89 -12.99
CA ARG A 162 -15.94 6.11 -14.21
C ARG A 162 -15.93 7.00 -15.47
N LYS A 163 -16.90 7.91 -15.62
CA LYS A 163 -16.95 8.82 -16.77
C LYS A 163 -15.72 9.72 -16.85
N GLU A 164 -15.27 10.25 -15.73
CA GLU A 164 -14.07 11.09 -15.67
C GLU A 164 -12.79 10.30 -15.96
N LEU A 165 -12.68 9.06 -15.45
CA LEU A 165 -11.55 8.19 -15.74
C LEU A 165 -11.49 7.80 -17.23
N LEU A 166 -12.63 7.73 -17.92
CA LEU A 166 -12.70 7.30 -19.33
C LEU A 166 -12.89 8.45 -20.32
N SER A 167 -12.99 9.69 -19.87
CA SER A 167 -13.14 10.84 -20.78
C SER A 167 -11.85 11.07 -21.58
N VAL A 168 -11.97 11.29 -22.89
CA VAL A 168 -10.85 11.63 -23.77
C VAL A 168 -10.43 13.08 -23.58
#